data_AF-A0A3M2D5T2-F1
#
_entry.id   AF-A0A3M2D5T2-F1
#
_cell.length_a   1.000
_cell.length_b   1.000
_cell.length_c   1.000
_cell.angle_alpha   90.00
_cell.angle_beta   90.00
_cell.angle_gamma   90.00
#
_symmetry.space_group_name_H-M   'P 1'
#
loop_
_entity.id
_entity.type
_entity.pdbx_description
1 polymer ?
#
loop_
_entity_poly.entity_id
_entity_poly.type
_entity_poly.pdbx_seq_one_letter_code
_entity_poly.pdbx_strand_id
1 'polypeptide(L)'
;MRLQQGIMVLVLCLISEACETPRPFTVTIEDSPDRVVRLQAVELADPNRGFSHPATVNADTIEQILRGIIVEIPTTPFSSSGTRHLAFAEGEAKALAHAAARGLSQATPEELVTFFESQDIDEDFRAITSGGMFVQDEFLYLILSNYRVKRPIWQDNEQYDAPYRLRPLEPIAPQPGRVSFERPNAMAPPLTDPPFDLPVSTDWVVGVRYASP
;
A
#
# COMPACT_ATOMS: atom_id res chain seq x y z
N MET A 1 -45.80 24.47 19.91
CA MET A 1 -44.35 24.50 20.16
C MET A 1 -43.74 23.20 20.67
N ARG A 2 -44.50 22.19 21.14
CA ARG A 2 -43.93 20.90 21.61
C ARG A 2 -43.74 19.82 20.53
N LEU A 3 -44.37 19.97 19.35
CA LEU A 3 -44.28 18.98 18.27
C LEU A 3 -43.02 19.17 17.39
N GLN A 4 -42.51 20.40 17.26
CA GLN A 4 -41.29 20.72 16.51
C GLN A 4 -40.00 20.31 17.25
N GLN A 5 -40.04 20.24 18.58
CA GLN A 5 -38.87 19.83 19.38
C GLN A 5 -38.64 18.31 19.35
N GLY A 6 -39.68 17.50 19.13
CA GLY A 6 -39.54 16.04 18.99
C GLY A 6 -38.91 15.62 17.65
N ILE A 7 -39.18 16.38 16.58
CA ILE A 7 -38.67 16.07 15.23
C ILE A 7 -37.18 16.39 15.11
N MET A 8 -36.68 17.40 15.83
CA MET A 8 -35.27 17.79 15.79
C MET A 8 -34.33 16.80 16.50
N VAL A 9 -34.83 16.01 17.46
CA VAL A 9 -34.04 15.00 18.18
C VAL A 9 -33.97 13.68 17.41
N LEU A 10 -34.99 13.36 16.61
CA LEU A 10 -35.05 12.11 15.85
C LEU A 10 -34.26 12.14 14.53
N VAL A 11 -33.95 13.34 14.03
CA VAL A 11 -33.15 13.54 12.80
C VAL A 11 -31.64 13.56 13.10
N LEU A 12 -31.23 13.82 14.34
CA LEU A 12 -29.81 13.94 14.71
C LEU A 12 -29.15 12.59 15.06
N CYS A 13 -29.91 11.51 15.21
CA CYS A 13 -29.37 10.15 15.41
C CYS A 13 -29.14 9.37 14.09
N LEU A 14 -29.32 10.01 12.93
CA LEU A 14 -29.06 9.42 11.61
C LEU A 14 -27.66 9.76 11.05
N ILE A 15 -26.76 10.31 11.86
CA ILE A 15 -25.33 10.35 11.53
C ILE A 15 -24.74 9.00 11.90
N SER A 16 -24.94 8.10 10.96
CA SER A 16 -24.19 6.88 10.68
C SER A 16 -22.87 6.76 11.46
N GLU A 17 -22.83 5.78 12.34
CA GLU A 17 -21.60 5.11 12.74
C GLU A 17 -20.95 4.54 11.47
N ALA A 18 -20.03 5.29 10.86
CA ALA A 18 -19.04 4.71 9.96
C ALA A 18 -18.07 3.91 10.85
N CYS A 19 -18.51 2.74 11.32
CA CYS A 19 -17.62 1.74 11.86
C CYS A 19 -16.86 1.18 10.66
N GLU A 20 -15.75 1.84 10.30
CA GLU A 20 -14.83 1.36 9.28
C GLU A 20 -14.33 0.00 9.75
N THR A 21 -14.91 -1.06 9.20
CA THR A 21 -14.61 -2.42 9.62
C THR A 21 -13.21 -2.72 9.11
N PRO A 22 -12.24 -3.08 9.98
CA PRO A 22 -10.88 -3.34 9.54
C PRO A 22 -10.88 -4.39 8.43
N ARG A 23 -10.29 -4.03 7.27
CA ARG A 23 -10.19 -4.92 6.11
C ARG A 23 -9.47 -6.20 6.55
N PRO A 24 -10.07 -7.40 6.39
CA PRO A 24 -9.51 -8.61 6.96
C PRO A 24 -8.25 -9.04 6.21
N PHE A 25 -7.22 -9.41 6.98
CA PHE A 25 -6.14 -10.23 6.46
C PHE A 25 -6.60 -11.67 6.39
N THR A 26 -6.36 -12.32 5.25
CA THR A 26 -6.83 -13.68 5.00
C THR A 26 -5.71 -14.70 5.14
N VAL A 27 -4.51 -14.38 4.64
CA VAL A 27 -3.34 -15.27 4.66
C VAL A 27 -2.09 -14.50 5.05
N THR A 28 -1.27 -15.07 5.93
CA THR A 28 0.08 -14.57 6.24
C THR A 28 1.11 -15.31 5.39
N ILE A 29 1.85 -14.57 4.56
CA ILE A 29 2.86 -15.10 3.64
C ILE A 29 4.26 -15.05 4.26
N GLU A 30 4.52 -14.03 5.07
CA GLU A 30 5.74 -13.82 5.83
C GLU A 30 5.42 -13.02 7.09
N ASP A 31 6.01 -13.42 8.23
CA ASP A 31 5.92 -12.69 9.49
C ASP A 31 7.29 -12.79 10.19
N SER A 32 8.04 -11.70 10.15
CA SER A 32 9.32 -11.52 10.83
C SER A 32 9.24 -10.26 11.72
N PRO A 33 10.23 -10.01 12.60
CA PRO A 33 10.24 -8.80 13.44
C PRO A 33 10.27 -7.48 12.64
N ASP A 34 10.90 -7.50 11.47
CA ASP A 34 11.14 -6.35 10.60
C ASP A 34 10.21 -6.28 9.38
N ARG A 35 9.63 -7.41 8.94
CA ARG A 35 8.75 -7.47 7.77
C ARG A 35 7.50 -8.30 8.02
N VAL A 36 6.38 -7.88 7.44
CA VAL A 36 5.15 -8.67 7.36
C VAL A 36 4.62 -8.58 5.94
N VAL A 37 4.24 -9.72 5.36
CA VAL A 37 3.58 -9.79 4.05
C VAL A 37 2.31 -10.63 4.18
N ARG A 38 1.16 -10.07 3.78
CA ARG A 38 -0.16 -10.68 3.99
C ARG A 38 -1.06 -10.46 2.78
N LEU A 39 -1.99 -11.38 2.57
CA LEU A 39 -3.14 -11.14 1.71
C LEU A 39 -4.19 -10.37 2.49
N GLN A 40 -4.69 -9.29 1.87
CA GLN A 40 -5.71 -8.43 2.46
C GLN A 40 -6.85 -8.28 1.45
N ALA A 41 -8.07 -8.59 1.89
CA ALA A 41 -9.26 -8.36 1.08
C ALA A 41 -9.55 -6.85 1.02
N VAL A 42 -10.03 -6.39 -0.14
CA VAL A 42 -10.48 -5.02 -0.34
C VAL A 42 -11.91 -5.01 -0.88
N GLU A 43 -12.64 -3.95 -0.55
CA GLU A 43 -13.93 -3.70 -1.17
C GLU A 43 -13.71 -3.12 -2.57
N LEU A 44 -14.05 -3.90 -3.59
CA LEU A 44 -13.90 -3.50 -4.99
C LEU A 44 -14.94 -2.43 -5.36
N ALA A 45 -14.52 -1.46 -6.18
CA ALA A 45 -15.41 -0.43 -6.71
C ALA A 45 -16.48 -1.01 -7.66
N ASP A 46 -16.10 -2.05 -8.42
CA ASP A 46 -17.01 -2.90 -9.20
C ASP A 46 -16.76 -4.36 -8.82
N PRO A 47 -17.72 -5.06 -8.19
CA PRO A 47 -17.58 -6.47 -7.83
C PRO A 47 -17.32 -7.41 -9.01
N ASN A 48 -17.63 -7.00 -10.24
CA ASN A 48 -17.37 -7.79 -11.45
C ASN A 48 -15.97 -7.55 -12.02
N ARG A 49 -15.21 -6.61 -11.45
CA ARG A 49 -13.89 -6.17 -11.93
C ARG A 49 -12.85 -6.32 -10.82
N GLY A 50 -12.65 -7.56 -10.38
CA GLY A 50 -11.56 -7.92 -9.49
C GLY A 50 -10.19 -7.83 -10.14
N PHE A 51 -9.16 -7.96 -9.32
CA PHE A 51 -7.78 -8.07 -9.76
C PHE A 51 -7.58 -9.32 -10.62
N SER A 52 -6.56 -9.30 -11.47
CA SER A 52 -6.16 -10.46 -12.30
C SER A 52 -5.38 -11.48 -11.48
N HIS A 53 -6.03 -11.99 -10.42
CA HIS A 53 -5.50 -12.97 -9.48
C HIS A 53 -6.26 -14.31 -9.55
N PRO A 54 -5.63 -15.44 -9.18
CA PRO A 54 -4.22 -15.57 -8.83
C PRO A 54 -3.30 -15.34 -10.03
N ALA A 55 -2.13 -14.74 -9.79
CA ALA A 55 -1.16 -14.42 -10.82
C ALA A 55 0.18 -15.11 -10.53
N THR A 56 0.73 -15.79 -11.54
CA THR A 56 2.09 -16.34 -11.47
C THR A 56 3.08 -15.34 -12.07
N VAL A 57 3.76 -14.60 -11.20
CA VAL A 57 4.84 -13.68 -11.57
C VAL A 57 6.14 -14.21 -10.95
N ASN A 58 7.20 -14.35 -11.76
CA ASN A 58 8.49 -14.82 -11.26
C ASN A 58 9.05 -13.81 -10.24
N ALA A 59 9.55 -14.29 -9.09
CA ALA A 59 10.22 -13.48 -8.10
C ALA A 59 11.38 -12.65 -8.70
N ASP A 60 12.14 -13.20 -9.64
CA ASP A 60 13.23 -12.45 -10.32
C ASP A 60 12.68 -11.25 -11.12
N THR A 61 11.49 -11.39 -11.71
CA THR A 61 10.81 -10.31 -12.42
C THR A 61 10.31 -9.25 -11.44
N ILE A 62 9.71 -9.67 -10.32
CA ILE A 62 9.27 -8.75 -9.26
C ILE A 62 10.48 -8.02 -8.67
N GLU A 63 11.59 -8.70 -8.40
CA GLU A 63 12.82 -8.09 -7.88
C GLU A 63 13.33 -7.01 -8.83
N GLN A 64 13.42 -7.30 -10.13
CA GLN A 64 13.83 -6.31 -11.13
C GLN A 64 12.89 -5.10 -11.17
N ILE A 65 11.58 -5.31 -11.03
CA ILE A 65 10.62 -4.22 -10.94
C ILE A 65 10.86 -3.38 -9.68
N LEU A 66 10.95 -4.01 -8.51
CA LEU A 66 11.16 -3.34 -7.22
C LEU A 66 12.46 -2.53 -7.20
N ARG A 67 13.55 -3.08 -7.76
CA ARG A 67 14.86 -2.39 -7.87
C ARG A 67 14.81 -1.15 -8.76
N GLY A 68 13.87 -1.07 -9.70
CA GLY A 68 13.70 0.08 -10.58
C GLY A 68 12.64 1.09 -10.10
N ILE A 69 12.02 0.86 -8.94
CA ILE A 69 11.04 1.81 -8.38
C ILE A 69 11.77 3.04 -7.83
N ILE A 70 11.34 4.20 -8.29
CA ILE A 70 11.88 5.50 -7.91
C ILE A 70 10.80 6.27 -7.16
N VAL A 71 11.13 6.77 -5.97
CA VAL A 71 10.34 7.77 -5.26
C VAL A 71 10.94 9.14 -5.51
N GLU A 72 10.10 10.09 -5.89
CA GLU A 72 10.48 11.49 -6.04
C GLU A 72 9.74 12.33 -5.00
N ILE A 73 10.52 12.98 -4.11
CA ILE A 73 10.00 13.87 -3.07
C ILE A 73 10.34 15.31 -3.43
N PRO A 74 9.36 16.23 -3.54
CA PRO A 74 9.63 17.63 -3.82
C PRO A 74 10.57 18.24 -2.78
N THR A 75 11.57 18.99 -3.23
CA THR A 75 12.50 19.69 -2.32
C THR A 75 11.81 20.79 -1.53
N THR A 76 10.75 21.37 -2.09
CA THR A 76 9.84 22.32 -1.45
C THR A 76 8.42 22.05 -1.94
N PRO A 77 7.38 22.48 -1.20
CA PRO A 77 5.97 22.22 -1.56
C PRO A 77 5.52 22.69 -2.95
N PHE A 78 6.28 23.57 -3.61
CA PHE A 78 5.95 24.14 -4.93
C PHE A 78 7.01 23.84 -5.99
N SER A 79 7.99 22.99 -5.69
CA SER A 79 9.03 22.63 -6.65
C SER A 79 8.49 21.68 -7.71
N SER A 80 8.80 21.95 -8.98
CA SER A 80 8.60 21.01 -10.09
C SER A 80 9.68 19.93 -10.17
N SER A 81 10.65 19.96 -9.26
CA SER A 81 11.75 19.00 -9.17
C SER A 81 11.86 18.43 -7.76
N GLY A 82 12.03 17.11 -7.67
CA GLY A 82 12.25 16.42 -6.40
C GLY A 82 13.59 15.72 -6.31
N THR A 83 13.96 15.35 -5.09
CA THR A 83 15.05 14.40 -4.88
C THR A 83 14.53 13.01 -5.18
N ARG A 84 15.27 12.29 -6.02
CA ARG A 84 14.92 10.94 -6.47
C ARG A 84 15.69 9.92 -5.64
N HIS A 85 14.96 8.93 -5.15
CA HIS A 85 15.49 7.84 -4.35
C HIS A 85 14.98 6.51 -4.88
N LEU A 86 15.79 5.45 -4.76
CA LEU A 86 15.27 4.10 -4.91
C LEU A 86 14.30 3.81 -3.77
N ALA A 87 13.13 3.24 -4.08
CA ALA A 87 12.15 2.88 -3.07
C ALA A 87 12.69 1.79 -2.13
N PHE A 88 13.39 0.81 -2.70
CA PHE A 88 13.85 -0.39 -2.01
C PHE A 88 15.36 -0.57 -2.17
N ALA A 89 16.04 -1.03 -1.12
CA ALA A 89 17.41 -1.52 -1.22
C ALA A 89 17.46 -2.88 -1.94
N GLU A 90 18.64 -3.31 -2.42
CA GLU A 90 18.76 -4.58 -3.17
C GLU A 90 18.32 -5.81 -2.36
N GLY A 91 18.74 -5.92 -1.10
CA GLY A 91 18.34 -7.02 -0.23
C GLY A 91 16.84 -7.00 0.14
N GLU A 92 16.29 -5.80 0.33
CA GLU A 92 14.87 -5.56 0.61
C GLU A 92 14.01 -5.97 -0.61
N ALA A 93 14.37 -5.50 -1.80
CA ALA A 93 13.69 -5.83 -3.05
C ALA A 93 13.66 -7.35 -3.29
N LYS A 94 14.78 -8.04 -3.09
CA LYS A 94 14.86 -9.49 -3.25
C LYS A 94 13.94 -10.23 -2.29
N ALA A 95 14.00 -9.89 -1.00
CA ALA A 95 13.20 -10.58 0.01
C ALA A 95 11.70 -10.33 -0.19
N LEU A 96 11.30 -9.08 -0.43
CA LEU A 96 9.93 -8.72 -0.74
C LEU A 96 9.43 -9.40 -2.03
N ALA A 97 10.26 -9.50 -3.07
CA ALA A 97 9.89 -10.15 -4.32
C ALA A 97 9.53 -11.63 -4.15
N HIS A 98 10.29 -12.37 -3.34
CA HIS A 98 9.99 -13.77 -3.05
C HIS A 98 8.66 -13.93 -2.30
N ALA A 99 8.41 -13.10 -1.29
CA ALA A 99 7.14 -13.14 -0.56
C ALA A 99 5.96 -12.70 -1.46
N ALA A 100 6.15 -11.65 -2.25
CA ALA A 100 5.14 -11.14 -3.17
C ALA A 100 4.74 -12.17 -4.24
N ALA A 101 5.71 -12.85 -4.85
CA ALA A 101 5.43 -13.91 -5.82
C ALA A 101 4.54 -15.02 -5.23
N ARG A 102 4.85 -15.46 -3.99
CA ARG A 102 4.01 -16.43 -3.27
C ARG A 102 2.61 -15.89 -2.99
N GLY A 103 2.52 -14.63 -2.55
CA GLY A 103 1.23 -13.98 -2.26
C GLY A 103 0.36 -13.86 -3.51
N LEU A 104 0.89 -13.31 -4.60
CA LEU A 104 0.17 -13.11 -5.87
C LEU A 104 -0.35 -14.43 -6.45
N SER A 105 0.38 -15.53 -6.26
CA SER A 105 -0.06 -16.86 -6.72
C SER A 105 -1.21 -17.47 -5.90
N GLN A 106 -1.48 -16.94 -4.71
CA GLN A 106 -2.50 -17.40 -3.77
C GLN A 106 -3.70 -16.44 -3.66
N ALA A 107 -3.49 -15.16 -4.01
CA ALA A 107 -4.51 -14.12 -3.92
C ALA A 107 -5.77 -14.48 -4.72
N THR A 108 -6.93 -14.19 -4.15
CA THR A 108 -8.20 -14.17 -4.87
C THR A 108 -8.34 -12.85 -5.66
N PRO A 109 -9.30 -12.74 -6.59
CA PRO A 109 -9.58 -11.49 -7.31
C PRO A 109 -9.97 -10.28 -6.42
N GLU A 110 -10.26 -10.51 -5.13
CA GLU A 110 -10.67 -9.47 -4.16
C GLU A 110 -9.53 -9.14 -3.18
N GLU A 111 -8.38 -9.78 -3.34
CA GLU A 111 -7.24 -9.66 -2.43
C GLU A 111 -6.05 -9.03 -3.14
N LEU A 112 -5.27 -8.27 -2.38
CA LEU A 112 -3.96 -7.80 -2.81
C LEU A 112 -2.89 -8.23 -1.80
N VAL A 113 -1.65 -8.30 -2.27
CA VAL A 113 -0.50 -8.56 -1.39
C VAL A 113 -0.14 -7.26 -0.68
N THR A 114 -0.25 -7.22 0.63
CA THR A 114 0.23 -6.11 1.44
C THR A 114 1.59 -6.40 2.04
N PHE A 115 2.37 -5.36 2.22
CA PHE A 115 3.67 -5.45 2.87
C PHE A 115 3.86 -4.32 3.87
N PHE A 116 4.56 -4.64 4.96
CA PHE A 116 5.06 -3.71 5.95
C PHE A 116 6.53 -4.06 6.20
N GLU A 117 7.40 -3.08 6.13
CA GLU A 117 8.82 -3.23 6.43
C GLU A 117 9.28 -2.10 7.36
N SER A 118 10.07 -2.45 8.36
CA SER A 118 10.70 -1.50 9.27
C SER A 118 12.19 -1.74 9.35
N GLN A 119 12.97 -0.67 9.15
CA GLN A 119 14.42 -0.69 9.27
C GLN A 119 14.86 0.29 10.36
N ASP A 120 15.64 -0.18 11.33
CA ASP A 120 16.21 0.69 12.35
C ASP A 120 17.19 1.68 11.70
N ILE A 121 17.03 2.97 12.05
CA ILE A 121 17.91 4.05 11.64
C ILE A 121 18.99 4.24 12.71
N ASP A 122 18.57 4.22 13.97
CA ASP A 122 19.37 4.37 15.18
C ASP A 122 18.63 3.68 16.36
N GLU A 123 19.14 3.82 17.59
CA GLU A 123 18.55 3.19 18.80
C GLU A 123 17.15 3.72 19.15
N ASP A 124 16.80 4.91 18.68
CA ASP A 124 15.56 5.60 19.03
C ASP A 124 14.53 5.55 17.90
N PHE A 125 14.95 5.32 16.65
CA PHE A 125 14.09 5.48 15.47
C PHE A 125 14.25 4.37 14.44
N ARG A 126 13.12 4.05 13.80
CA ARG A 126 13.01 3.18 12.63
C ARG A 126 12.34 3.92 11.47
N ALA A 127 12.68 3.53 10.25
CA ALA A 127 12.00 3.93 9.03
C ALA A 127 10.97 2.85 8.66
N ILE A 128 9.74 3.26 8.35
CA ILE A 128 8.68 2.36 7.90
C ILE A 128 8.43 2.56 6.40
N THR A 129 8.44 1.46 5.66
CA THR A 129 8.02 1.38 4.26
C THR A 129 6.89 0.35 4.15
N SER A 130 5.73 0.73 3.61
CA SER A 130 4.58 -0.17 3.52
C SER A 130 3.65 0.18 2.38
N GLY A 131 2.82 -0.79 1.99
CA GLY A 131 1.84 -0.61 0.94
C GLY A 131 1.27 -1.93 0.45
N GLY A 132 1.01 -2.01 -0.84
CA GLY A 132 0.44 -3.21 -1.45
C GLY A 132 0.81 -3.42 -2.92
N MET A 133 0.57 -4.62 -3.40
CA MET A 133 0.82 -5.06 -4.77
C MET A 133 -0.35 -5.90 -5.27
N PHE A 134 -0.77 -5.61 -6.49
CA PHE A 134 -1.79 -6.39 -7.19
C PHE A 134 -1.47 -6.46 -8.68
N VAL A 135 -2.09 -7.39 -9.39
CA VAL A 135 -1.94 -7.55 -10.82
C VAL A 135 -3.25 -7.18 -11.49
N GLN A 136 -3.15 -6.36 -12.53
CA GLN A 136 -4.27 -6.06 -13.41
C GLN A 136 -3.78 -6.19 -14.84
N ASP A 137 -4.42 -7.09 -15.59
CA ASP A 137 -4.05 -7.46 -16.95
C ASP A 137 -2.58 -7.91 -17.02
N GLU A 138 -1.72 -7.12 -17.67
CA GLU A 138 -0.30 -7.41 -17.91
C GLU A 138 0.65 -6.59 -17.01
N PHE A 139 0.09 -5.85 -16.05
CA PHE A 139 0.82 -4.93 -15.18
C PHE A 139 0.78 -5.38 -13.71
N LEU A 140 1.94 -5.30 -13.06
CA LEU A 140 2.08 -5.39 -11.62
C LEU A 140 2.00 -3.97 -11.08
N TYR A 141 0.96 -3.68 -10.31
CA TYR A 141 0.78 -2.41 -9.63
C TYR A 141 1.41 -2.48 -8.24
N LEU A 142 2.17 -1.45 -7.89
CA LEU A 142 2.70 -1.19 -6.57
C LEU A 142 2.06 0.08 -6.03
N ILE A 143 1.50 -0.02 -4.83
CA ILE A 143 1.03 1.08 -4.00
C ILE A 143 2.07 1.28 -2.91
N LEU A 144 2.60 2.49 -2.77
CA LEU A 144 3.54 2.84 -1.72
C LEU A 144 2.87 3.82 -0.75
N SER A 145 2.18 3.28 0.26
CA SER A 145 1.43 4.09 1.22
C SER A 145 2.32 4.83 2.22
N ASN A 146 3.44 4.20 2.58
CA ASN A 146 4.43 4.77 3.47
C ASN A 146 5.81 4.54 2.86
N TYR A 147 6.59 5.62 2.71
CA TYR A 147 7.97 5.55 2.23
C TYR A 147 8.91 6.12 3.29
N ARG A 148 9.71 5.25 3.92
CA ARG A 148 10.72 5.60 4.92
C ARG A 148 10.23 6.59 5.99
N VAL A 149 8.99 6.40 6.46
CA VAL A 149 8.41 7.25 7.50
C VAL A 149 9.16 7.01 8.81
N LYS A 150 9.88 8.02 9.28
CA LYS A 150 10.65 7.95 10.54
C LYS A 150 9.69 7.89 11.73
N ARG A 151 9.79 6.83 12.53
CA ARG A 151 8.99 6.63 13.74
C ARG A 151 9.89 6.25 14.91
N PRO A 152 9.60 6.74 16.12
CA PRO A 152 10.30 6.29 17.31
C PRO A 152 10.06 4.79 17.54
N ILE A 153 11.08 4.10 18.04
CA ILE A 153 11.05 2.66 18.32
C ILE A 153 10.17 2.36 19.55
N TRP A 154 9.90 3.37 20.42
CA TRP A 154 9.22 3.30 21.73
C TRP A 154 8.82 1.87 22.15
N GLN A 155 9.52 1.37 23.17
CA GLN A 155 9.30 0.08 23.82
C GLN A 155 7.81 -0.29 23.87
N ASP A 156 7.47 -1.24 23.02
CA ASP A 156 6.37 -2.23 23.05
C ASP A 156 5.33 -2.13 24.17
N ASN A 157 4.70 -0.97 24.34
CA ASN A 157 3.45 -0.89 25.07
C ASN A 157 2.37 -1.27 24.06
N GLU A 158 2.02 -2.56 24.00
CA GLU A 158 0.91 -3.16 23.23
C GLU A 158 -0.45 -2.43 23.38
N GLN A 159 -0.52 -1.40 24.23
CA GLN A 159 -1.70 -0.75 24.73
C GLN A 159 -2.12 0.54 23.98
N TYR A 160 -1.30 1.11 23.08
CA TYR A 160 -1.61 2.43 22.50
C TYR A 160 -1.75 2.54 20.98
N ASP A 161 -1.16 1.64 20.18
CA ASP A 161 -1.34 1.64 18.73
C ASP A 161 -1.80 0.25 18.30
N ALA A 162 -2.93 0.13 17.60
CA ALA A 162 -3.09 -1.01 16.70
C ALA A 162 -1.91 -0.93 15.73
N PRO A 163 -0.96 -1.88 15.75
CA PRO A 163 0.39 -1.65 15.25
C PRO A 163 0.33 -1.38 13.75
N TYR A 164 1.08 -0.38 13.25
CA TYR A 164 1.13 0.00 11.82
C TYR A 164 1.25 -1.18 10.85
N ARG A 165 1.79 -2.30 11.33
CA ARG A 165 1.87 -3.62 10.67
C ARG A 165 0.51 -4.20 10.24
N LEU A 166 -0.59 -3.80 10.89
CA LEU A 166 -1.96 -4.21 10.60
C LEU A 166 -2.68 -3.27 9.64
N ARG A 167 -2.06 -2.16 9.26
CA ARG A 167 -2.65 -1.13 8.39
C ARG A 167 -1.64 -0.67 7.34
N PRO A 168 -1.04 -1.59 6.57
CA PRO A 168 0.07 -1.29 5.66
C PRO A 168 -0.32 -0.32 4.54
N LEU A 169 -1.62 -0.25 4.20
CA LEU A 169 -2.15 0.66 3.20
C LEU A 169 -2.50 2.05 3.75
N GLU A 170 -2.70 2.22 5.06
CA GLU A 170 -3.03 3.51 5.66
C GLU A 170 -1.77 4.39 5.77
N PRO A 171 -1.80 5.64 5.27
CA PRO A 171 -0.66 6.53 5.35
C PRO A 171 -0.47 7.03 6.79
N ILE A 172 0.73 6.86 7.33
CA ILE A 172 1.12 7.24 8.70
C ILE A 172 1.37 8.74 8.80
N ALA A 173 2.08 9.28 7.81
CA ALA A 173 2.42 10.69 7.70
C ALA A 173 2.42 11.07 6.21
N PRO A 174 1.25 11.37 5.63
CA PRO A 174 1.13 11.69 4.21
C PRO A 174 2.07 12.83 3.83
N GLN A 175 2.88 12.60 2.79
CA GLN A 175 3.83 13.58 2.27
C GLN A 175 3.62 13.77 0.76
N PRO A 176 3.90 14.96 0.21
CA PRO A 176 3.87 15.15 -1.23
C PRO A 176 4.98 14.30 -1.86
N GLY A 177 4.70 13.77 -3.03
CA GLY A 177 5.64 12.92 -3.75
C GLY A 177 4.93 12.07 -4.78
N ARG A 178 5.74 11.32 -5.51
CA ARG A 178 5.27 10.38 -6.53
C ARG A 178 6.18 9.19 -6.62
N VAL A 179 5.61 8.07 -7.03
CA VAL A 179 6.30 6.85 -7.38
C VAL A 179 6.34 6.73 -8.90
N SER A 180 7.46 6.23 -9.41
CA SER A 180 7.67 5.99 -10.83
C SER A 180 8.59 4.79 -11.03
N PHE A 181 8.75 4.37 -12.28
CA PHE A 181 9.70 3.33 -12.65
C PHE A 181 10.82 3.91 -13.50
N GLU A 182 12.04 3.41 -13.32
CA GLU A 182 13.24 3.87 -14.05
C GLU A 182 13.11 3.77 -15.58
N ARG A 183 12.26 2.86 -16.09
CA ARG A 183 11.97 2.67 -17.52
C ARG A 183 10.54 3.11 -17.83
N PRO A 184 10.31 4.38 -18.22
CA PRO A 184 8.95 4.92 -18.42
C PRO A 184 8.11 4.17 -19.45
N ASN A 185 8.74 3.56 -20.45
CA ASN A 185 8.07 2.78 -21.49
C ASN A 185 7.48 1.45 -20.99
N ALA A 186 7.89 0.97 -19.82
CA ALA A 186 7.34 -0.21 -19.18
C ALA A 186 6.20 0.13 -18.20
N MET A 187 5.95 1.41 -17.93
CA MET A 187 4.89 1.81 -17.00
C MET A 187 3.51 1.63 -17.62
N ALA A 188 2.54 1.28 -16.77
CA ALA A 188 1.13 1.36 -17.10
C ALA A 188 0.72 2.83 -17.32
N PRO A 189 -0.36 3.09 -18.08
CA PRO A 189 -1.04 4.36 -18.02
C PRO A 189 -1.43 4.73 -16.58
N PRO A 190 -1.53 6.02 -16.24
CA PRO A 190 -2.01 6.46 -14.93
C PRO A 190 -3.36 5.82 -14.59
N LEU A 191 -3.52 5.39 -13.34
CA LEU A 191 -4.73 4.75 -12.87
C LEU A 191 -5.82 5.82 -12.65
N THR A 192 -6.66 6.05 -13.67
CA THR A 192 -7.74 7.05 -13.61
C THR A 192 -9.00 6.55 -12.92
N ASP A 193 -9.17 5.23 -12.84
CA ASP A 193 -10.33 4.55 -12.27
C ASP A 193 -9.80 3.37 -11.44
N PRO A 194 -9.42 3.60 -10.17
CA PRO A 194 -8.83 2.57 -9.35
C PRO A 194 -9.84 1.46 -9.01
N PRO A 195 -9.41 0.18 -8.97
CA PRO A 195 -10.31 -0.96 -8.74
C PRO A 195 -10.92 -1.01 -7.33
N PHE A 196 -10.43 -0.18 -6.40
CA PHE A 196 -10.93 -0.02 -5.04
C PHE A 196 -10.60 1.39 -4.53
N ASP A 197 -11.18 1.78 -3.39
CA ASP A 197 -10.88 3.06 -2.76
C ASP A 197 -9.44 3.09 -2.23
N LEU A 198 -8.59 3.85 -2.92
CA LEU A 198 -7.18 4.01 -2.61
C LEU A 198 -7.02 4.98 -1.43
N PRO A 199 -6.37 4.55 -0.33
CA PRO A 199 -6.12 5.42 0.82
C PRO A 199 -5.02 6.46 0.58
N VAL A 200 -4.45 6.50 -0.63
CA VAL A 200 -3.38 7.42 -1.05
C VAL A 200 -3.65 7.98 -2.45
N SER A 201 -3.00 9.11 -2.79
CA SER A 201 -3.04 9.66 -4.14
C SER A 201 -2.54 8.63 -5.17
N THR A 202 -3.09 8.68 -6.39
CA THR A 202 -2.62 7.87 -7.51
C THR A 202 -1.17 8.15 -7.91
N ASP A 203 -0.62 9.29 -7.49
CA ASP A 203 0.82 9.58 -7.61
C ASP A 203 1.70 8.58 -6.85
N TRP A 204 1.16 7.94 -5.80
CA TRP A 204 1.84 6.91 -5.00
C TRP A 204 1.59 5.49 -5.50
N VAL A 205 1.08 5.36 -6.74
CA VAL A 205 0.80 4.10 -7.40
C VAL A 205 1.55 4.03 -8.72
N VAL A 206 2.22 2.91 -8.98
CA VAL A 206 2.88 2.67 -10.27
C VAL A 206 2.54 1.27 -10.77
N GLY A 207 2.04 1.18 -11.99
CA GLY A 207 1.92 -0.09 -12.71
C GLY A 207 3.17 -0.32 -13.56
N VAL A 208 3.72 -1.53 -13.54
CA VAL A 208 4.86 -1.92 -14.37
C VAL A 208 4.55 -3.21 -15.11
N ARG A 209 4.76 -3.21 -16.42
CA ARG A 209 4.54 -4.36 -17.29
C ARG A 209 5.49 -5.49 -16.88
N TYR A 210 4.95 -6.64 -16.50
CA TYR A 210 5.73 -7.80 -16.07
C TYR A 210 5.70 -8.95 -17.07
N ALA A 211 4.67 -9.01 -17.93
CA ALA A 211 4.59 -9.95 -19.04
C ALA A 211 5.21 -9.31 -20.30
N SER A 212 6.18 -10.01 -20.90
CA SER A 212 6.60 -9.68 -22.27
C SER A 212 5.53 -10.16 -23.26
N PRO A 213 5.25 -9.39 -24.34
CA PRO A 213 4.42 -9.87 -25.45
C PRO A 213 5.06 -11.08 -26.16
#